data_AF-A0A7Y7NW40-F1
#
_entry.id   AF-A0A7Y7NW40-F1
#
_cell.length_a   1.000
_cell.length_b   1.000
_cell.length_c   1.000
_cell.angle_alpha   90.00
_cell.angle_beta   90.00
_cell.angle_gamma   90.00
#
_symmetry.space_group_name_H-M   'P 1'
#
loop_
_entity.id
_entity.type
_entity.pdbx_description
1 polymer ?
#
loop_
_entity_poly.entity_id
_entity_poly.type
_entity_poly.pdbx_seq_one_letter_code
_entity_poly.pdbx_strand_id
1 'polypeptide(L)'
;MQQLFSAFYQQLSRISIDFKRYLYSEIHWKNRLIAIIGSRGTGKTTMLLQYIKSNYKSDSSEVLYASLDNLWFSTHSLIHLAEEFSKQGGKALFLDEVHNYPGWSREIKNIYDTYPDMKIVFTGSSLLEVYKGEADLSRRAITYHLYGLSFREFLEYEYGIMQKTVSVDEIISNHKEFAMEIGGKIKPLVAFNEYIRYGYFPYYKEDKELYHSRLLATLNTIIELDLPATEKIDYYSVIKIKKLFAVLASMVPFTPNILQLSHDIETTRISLLNYLYYLEKAEAIMFLKKETSGIKQMSKPDKVYLGNTNYAFALGGEQTNIGSVRESFFMNQVRVKHSVEFSNLVDFRVSEKYNFEIGGKNKTKKQIVNLENAFTVVDNIEIGYGNQIPLWIFGLTY
;
A
#
# COMPACT_ATOMS: atom_id res chain seq x y z
N MET A 1 -25.48 5.16 19.78
CA MET A 1 -25.45 5.64 18.39
C MET A 1 -25.19 7.15 18.22
N GLN A 2 -25.84 8.05 18.99
CA GLN A 2 -25.68 9.51 18.83
C GLN A 2 -24.21 9.99 18.86
N GLN A 3 -23.39 9.42 19.74
CA GLN A 3 -21.96 9.70 19.81
C GLN A 3 -21.22 9.40 18.49
N LEU A 4 -21.57 8.28 17.82
CA LEU A 4 -20.97 7.90 16.54
C LEU A 4 -21.34 8.88 15.44
N PHE A 5 -22.61 9.27 15.34
CA PHE A 5 -23.04 10.30 14.38
C PHE A 5 -22.36 11.64 14.60
N SER A 6 -22.22 12.07 15.87
CA SER A 6 -21.53 13.31 16.20
C SER A 6 -20.06 13.29 15.72
N ALA A 7 -19.33 12.21 16.02
CA ALA A 7 -17.96 12.04 15.56
C ALA A 7 -17.86 11.98 14.02
N PHE A 8 -18.78 11.24 13.38
CA PHE A 8 -18.87 11.15 11.93
C PHE A 8 -19.07 12.52 11.28
N TYR A 9 -20.06 13.31 11.69
CA TYR A 9 -20.32 14.61 11.09
C TYR A 9 -19.17 15.61 11.28
N GLN A 10 -18.49 15.56 12.44
CA GLN A 10 -17.28 16.36 12.65
C GLN A 10 -16.19 16.02 11.64
N GLN A 11 -15.93 14.73 11.40
CA GLN A 11 -14.93 14.29 10.42
C GLN A 11 -15.35 14.62 8.98
N LEU A 12 -16.62 14.39 8.62
CA LEU A 12 -17.16 14.67 7.30
C LEU A 12 -17.08 16.17 6.94
N SER A 13 -17.29 17.05 7.92
CA SER A 13 -17.22 18.51 7.69
C SER A 13 -15.82 18.96 7.26
N ARG A 14 -14.76 18.33 7.78
CA ARG A 14 -13.35 18.72 7.57
C ARG A 14 -12.73 18.12 6.31
N ILE A 15 -13.33 17.09 5.71
CA ILE A 15 -12.72 16.38 4.59
C ILE A 15 -12.76 17.23 3.31
N SER A 16 -11.60 17.43 2.66
CA SER A 16 -11.52 18.03 1.32
C SER A 16 -11.82 16.97 0.25
N ILE A 17 -12.37 17.42 -0.87
CA ILE A 17 -12.63 16.60 -2.08
C ILE A 17 -11.75 17.02 -3.27
N ASP A 18 -10.77 17.92 -3.06
CA ASP A 18 -9.97 18.52 -4.12
C ASP A 18 -9.02 17.51 -4.77
N PHE A 19 -8.53 16.55 -3.99
CA PHE A 19 -7.71 15.45 -4.44
C PHE A 19 -8.34 14.12 -4.00
N LYS A 20 -8.45 13.16 -4.93
CA LYS A 20 -8.96 11.82 -4.66
C LYS A 20 -7.94 10.78 -5.10
N ARG A 21 -7.74 9.75 -4.28
CA ARG A 21 -6.82 8.66 -4.58
C ARG A 21 -7.25 7.90 -5.85
N TYR A 22 -6.31 7.31 -6.57
CA TYR A 22 -6.53 6.55 -7.81
C TYR A 22 -7.64 5.50 -7.68
N LEU A 23 -7.68 4.82 -6.54
CA LEU A 23 -8.61 3.74 -6.29
C LEU A 23 -10.07 4.22 -6.20
N TYR A 24 -10.31 5.51 -5.94
CA TYR A 24 -11.65 6.08 -5.81
C TYR A 24 -12.51 5.84 -7.07
N SER A 25 -11.92 5.98 -8.26
CA SER A 25 -12.61 5.78 -9.54
C SER A 25 -12.68 4.31 -9.97
N GLU A 26 -11.79 3.47 -9.45
CA GLU A 26 -11.74 2.04 -9.77
C GLU A 26 -12.72 1.20 -8.94
N ILE A 27 -13.09 1.68 -7.74
CA ILE A 27 -14.03 0.95 -6.88
C ILE A 27 -15.41 0.95 -7.52
N HIS A 28 -15.95 -0.25 -7.72
CA HIS A 28 -17.34 -0.42 -8.10
C HIS A 28 -18.24 -0.22 -6.87
N TRP A 29 -18.50 1.04 -6.52
CA TRP A 29 -19.22 1.43 -5.31
C TRP A 29 -20.68 0.94 -5.23
N LYS A 30 -21.24 0.38 -6.30
CA LYS A 30 -22.58 -0.21 -6.29
C LYS A 30 -22.64 -1.58 -5.60
N ASN A 31 -21.50 -2.23 -5.37
CA ASN A 31 -21.47 -3.51 -4.65
C ASN A 31 -21.94 -3.35 -3.20
N ARG A 32 -22.65 -4.36 -2.70
CA ARG A 32 -23.23 -4.33 -1.35
C ARG A 32 -22.18 -4.51 -0.26
N LEU A 33 -21.12 -5.28 -0.51
CA LEU A 33 -20.02 -5.47 0.44
C LEU A 33 -18.68 -5.19 -0.23
N ILE A 34 -18.00 -4.15 0.24
CA ILE A 34 -16.72 -3.69 -0.31
C ILE A 34 -15.69 -3.66 0.82
N ALA A 35 -14.53 -4.28 0.57
CA ALA A 35 -13.38 -4.20 1.45
C ALA A 35 -12.31 -3.31 0.80
N ILE A 36 -11.77 -2.35 1.55
CA ILE A 36 -10.66 -1.50 1.13
C ILE A 36 -9.49 -1.75 2.06
N ILE A 37 -8.49 -2.48 1.58
CA ILE A 37 -7.33 -2.89 2.37
C ILE A 37 -6.10 -2.03 2.02
N GLY A 38 -5.11 -2.06 2.90
CA GLY A 38 -3.80 -1.49 2.67
C GLY A 38 -3.22 -0.91 3.95
N SER A 39 -1.96 -0.50 3.88
CA SER A 39 -1.22 0.01 5.04
C SER A 39 -1.86 1.20 5.75
N ARG A 40 -1.57 1.33 7.06
CA ARG A 40 -1.96 2.50 7.86
C ARG A 40 -1.35 3.76 7.23
N GLY A 41 -2.16 4.82 7.14
CA GLY A 41 -1.72 6.11 6.60
C GLY A 41 -1.78 6.26 5.08
N THR A 42 -2.23 5.26 4.31
CA THR A 42 -2.43 5.41 2.85
C THR A 42 -3.66 6.26 2.47
N GLY A 43 -4.52 6.62 3.42
CA GLY A 43 -5.69 7.49 3.16
C GLY A 43 -7.00 6.74 2.92
N LYS A 44 -7.14 5.51 3.41
CA LYS A 44 -8.39 4.73 3.35
C LYS A 44 -9.57 5.48 3.98
N THR A 45 -9.42 5.94 5.22
CA THR A 45 -10.41 6.74 5.95
C THR A 45 -10.82 7.99 5.17
N THR A 46 -9.83 8.72 4.65
CA THR A 46 -10.04 9.90 3.79
C THR A 46 -10.92 9.57 2.60
N MET A 47 -10.59 8.49 1.89
CA MET A 47 -11.34 8.06 0.70
C MET A 47 -12.78 7.64 1.03
N LEU A 48 -13.02 6.98 2.18
CA LEU A 48 -14.38 6.67 2.66
C LEU A 48 -15.19 7.96 2.89
N LEU A 49 -14.64 8.89 3.66
CA LEU A 49 -15.31 10.16 3.99
C LEU A 49 -15.54 11.02 2.74
N GLN A 50 -14.59 11.04 1.80
CA GLN A 50 -14.74 11.72 0.51
C GLN A 50 -15.87 11.12 -0.33
N TYR A 51 -15.99 9.79 -0.36
CA TYR A 51 -17.09 9.13 -1.05
C TYR A 51 -18.42 9.49 -0.40
N ILE A 52 -18.51 9.44 0.94
CA ILE A 52 -19.72 9.79 1.66
C ILE A 52 -20.12 11.24 1.36
N LYS A 53 -19.19 12.19 1.47
CA LYS A 53 -19.42 13.61 1.22
C LYS A 53 -19.88 13.90 -0.20
N SER A 54 -19.41 13.13 -1.18
CA SER A 54 -19.75 13.32 -2.59
C SER A 54 -21.10 12.71 -2.98
N ASN A 55 -21.63 11.74 -2.21
CA ASN A 55 -22.78 10.92 -2.62
C ASN A 55 -23.98 10.98 -1.68
N TYR A 56 -23.81 11.52 -0.46
CA TYR A 56 -24.87 11.67 0.52
C TYR A 56 -24.99 13.13 0.95
N LYS A 57 -26.21 13.54 1.31
CA LYS A 57 -26.42 14.84 1.96
C LYS A 57 -25.70 14.84 3.31
N SER A 58 -25.15 16.00 3.69
CA SER A 58 -24.32 16.13 4.89
C SER A 58 -25.05 15.82 6.19
N ASP A 59 -26.37 15.92 6.21
CA ASP A 59 -27.28 15.63 7.33
C ASP A 59 -28.05 14.31 7.16
N SER A 60 -27.67 13.48 6.17
CA SER A 60 -28.39 12.23 5.87
C SER A 60 -28.23 11.21 6.99
N SER A 61 -29.35 10.74 7.53
CA SER A 61 -29.41 9.61 8.46
C SER A 61 -29.30 8.24 7.75
N GLU A 62 -29.26 8.21 6.41
CA GLU A 62 -29.17 6.96 5.64
C GLU A 62 -27.75 6.37 5.61
N VAL A 63 -26.73 7.15 6.01
CA VAL A 63 -25.33 6.75 6.01
C VAL A 63 -24.70 6.98 7.37
N LEU A 64 -23.86 6.04 7.81
CA LEU A 64 -23.07 6.18 9.01
C LEU A 64 -21.65 5.69 8.74
N TYR A 65 -20.68 6.52 9.11
CA TYR A 65 -19.30 6.12 9.27
C TYR A 65 -19.00 5.85 10.75
N ALA A 66 -18.29 4.76 11.04
CA ALA A 66 -17.81 4.44 12.37
C ALA A 66 -16.43 3.77 12.30
N SER A 67 -15.48 4.25 13.08
CA SER A 67 -14.24 3.50 13.32
C SER A 67 -14.48 2.47 14.41
N LEU A 68 -14.12 1.21 14.14
CA LEU A 68 -14.32 0.13 15.11
C LEU A 68 -13.30 0.14 16.26
N ASP A 69 -12.30 1.03 16.19
CA ASP A 69 -11.40 1.36 17.31
C ASP A 69 -12.06 2.27 18.36
N ASN A 70 -13.26 2.79 18.08
CA ASN A 70 -13.95 3.68 19.02
C ASN A 70 -14.36 2.94 20.30
N LEU A 71 -14.06 3.54 21.47
CA LEU A 71 -14.40 2.99 22.79
C LEU A 71 -15.88 2.61 22.93
N TRP A 72 -16.79 3.21 22.17
CA TRP A 72 -18.21 2.81 22.14
C TRP A 72 -18.40 1.31 21.88
N PHE A 73 -17.57 0.69 21.04
CA PHE A 73 -17.60 -0.74 20.73
C PHE A 73 -17.07 -1.65 21.85
N SER A 74 -16.51 -1.09 22.94
CA SER A 74 -16.13 -1.87 24.12
C SER A 74 -17.34 -2.40 24.91
N THR A 75 -18.50 -1.76 24.73
CA THR A 75 -19.75 -2.10 25.45
C THR A 75 -20.91 -2.39 24.50
N HIS A 76 -20.73 -2.23 23.19
CA HIS A 76 -21.76 -2.40 22.17
C HIS A 76 -21.23 -3.24 21.01
N SER A 77 -22.06 -4.12 20.45
CA SER A 77 -21.69 -4.92 19.28
C SER A 77 -22.00 -4.22 17.96
N LEU A 78 -21.26 -4.60 16.92
CA LEU A 78 -21.49 -4.13 15.55
C LEU A 78 -22.84 -4.60 15.01
N ILE A 79 -23.28 -5.82 15.35
CA ILE A 79 -24.62 -6.33 15.01
C ILE A 79 -25.71 -5.44 15.60
N HIS A 80 -25.61 -5.06 16.87
CA HIS A 80 -26.60 -4.21 17.52
C HIS A 80 -26.65 -2.82 16.89
N LEU A 81 -25.48 -2.25 16.57
CA LEU A 81 -25.39 -0.99 15.81
C LEU A 81 -26.16 -1.08 14.49
N ALA A 82 -25.92 -2.14 13.70
CA ALA A 82 -26.56 -2.32 12.41
C ALA A 82 -28.07 -2.53 12.53
N GLU A 83 -28.53 -3.27 13.55
CA GLU A 83 -29.95 -3.46 13.83
C GLU A 83 -30.65 -2.13 14.13
N GLU A 84 -30.13 -1.37 15.09
CA GLU A 84 -30.70 -0.07 15.45
C GLU A 84 -30.65 0.91 14.27
N PHE A 85 -29.53 0.92 13.53
CA PHE A 85 -29.35 1.81 12.39
C PHE A 85 -30.34 1.46 11.27
N SER A 86 -30.54 0.17 10.99
CA SER A 86 -31.53 -0.29 10.02
C SER A 86 -32.95 0.09 10.43
N LYS A 87 -33.32 -0.06 11.72
CA LYS A 87 -34.64 0.33 12.25
C LYS A 87 -34.91 1.83 12.08
N GLN A 88 -33.87 2.66 12.05
CA GLN A 88 -33.96 4.10 11.83
C GLN A 88 -33.89 4.50 10.34
N GLY A 89 -33.93 3.54 9.41
CA GLY A 89 -33.88 3.78 7.98
C GLY A 89 -32.47 3.92 7.40
N GLY A 90 -31.44 3.52 8.16
CA GLY A 90 -30.05 3.47 7.70
C GLY A 90 -29.85 2.46 6.57
N LYS A 91 -29.07 2.86 5.56
CA LYS A 91 -28.86 2.10 4.30
C LYS A 91 -27.40 1.80 4.00
N ALA A 92 -26.46 2.58 4.54
CA ALA A 92 -25.04 2.41 4.25
C ALA A 92 -24.17 2.56 5.50
N LEU A 93 -23.43 1.50 5.83
CA LEU A 93 -22.42 1.49 6.89
C LEU A 93 -21.01 1.56 6.29
N PHE A 94 -20.22 2.49 6.78
CA PHE A 94 -18.81 2.66 6.46
C PHE A 94 -18.00 2.38 7.73
N LEU A 95 -17.27 1.27 7.75
CA LEU A 95 -16.59 0.74 8.94
C LEU A 95 -15.08 0.84 8.79
N ASP A 96 -14.44 1.68 9.58
CA ASP A 96 -12.99 1.91 9.52
C ASP A 96 -12.26 1.01 10.53
N GLU A 97 -11.02 0.63 10.20
CA GLU A 97 -10.09 -0.12 11.07
C GLU A 97 -10.72 -1.40 11.68
N VAL A 98 -11.36 -2.24 10.85
CA VAL A 98 -12.13 -3.38 11.37
C VAL A 98 -11.29 -4.42 12.10
N HIS A 99 -9.99 -4.48 11.82
CA HIS A 99 -9.05 -5.40 12.48
C HIS A 99 -8.89 -5.13 13.98
N ASN A 100 -9.26 -3.95 14.46
CA ASN A 100 -9.27 -3.62 15.89
C ASN A 100 -10.48 -4.20 16.65
N TYR A 101 -11.48 -4.74 15.94
CA TYR A 101 -12.70 -5.28 16.54
C TYR A 101 -12.73 -6.82 16.50
N PRO A 102 -12.67 -7.50 17.66
CA PRO A 102 -12.73 -8.96 17.72
C PRO A 102 -14.01 -9.52 17.08
N GLY A 103 -13.88 -10.53 16.22
CA GLY A 103 -15.03 -11.16 15.56
C GLY A 103 -15.68 -10.32 14.44
N TRP A 104 -15.05 -9.21 14.01
CA TRP A 104 -15.59 -8.30 12.99
C TRP A 104 -16.09 -9.03 11.74
N SER A 105 -15.34 -10.02 11.25
CA SER A 105 -15.67 -10.71 9.99
C SER A 105 -16.98 -11.49 10.08
N ARG A 106 -17.22 -12.13 11.23
CA ARG A 106 -18.46 -12.84 11.53
C ARG A 106 -19.63 -11.87 11.65
N GLU A 107 -19.44 -10.75 12.33
CA GLU A 107 -20.50 -9.75 12.49
C GLU A 107 -20.86 -9.07 11.17
N ILE A 108 -19.88 -8.68 10.36
CA ILE A 108 -20.11 -8.14 9.00
C ILE A 108 -20.85 -9.15 8.13
N LYS A 109 -20.47 -10.43 8.16
CA LYS A 109 -21.20 -11.49 7.44
C LYS A 109 -22.66 -11.55 7.90
N ASN A 110 -22.90 -11.56 9.21
CA ASN A 110 -24.26 -11.66 9.75
C ASN A 110 -25.11 -10.45 9.36
N ILE A 111 -24.55 -9.24 9.41
CA ILE A 111 -25.24 -8.02 8.99
C ILE A 111 -25.55 -8.10 7.51
N TYR A 112 -24.56 -8.48 6.69
CA TYR A 112 -24.77 -8.67 5.26
C TYR A 112 -25.90 -9.66 5.00
N ASP A 113 -25.88 -10.85 5.61
CA ASP A 113 -26.89 -11.88 5.36
C ASP A 113 -28.30 -11.47 5.89
N THR A 114 -28.38 -10.67 6.96
CA THR A 114 -29.63 -10.27 7.63
C THR A 114 -30.30 -9.04 7.00
N TYR A 115 -29.52 -8.05 6.57
CA TYR A 115 -30.02 -6.75 6.09
C TYR A 115 -29.71 -6.59 4.60
N PRO A 116 -30.53 -7.14 3.68
CA PRO A 116 -30.21 -7.24 2.26
C PRO A 116 -30.12 -5.88 1.55
N ASP A 117 -30.77 -4.85 2.10
CA ASP A 117 -30.77 -3.48 1.58
C ASP A 117 -29.63 -2.63 2.13
N MET A 118 -28.87 -3.15 3.10
CA MET A 118 -27.77 -2.43 3.72
C MET A 118 -26.47 -2.66 2.95
N LYS A 119 -25.89 -1.56 2.45
CA LYS A 119 -24.53 -1.53 1.91
C LYS A 119 -23.52 -1.42 3.05
N ILE A 120 -22.43 -2.17 2.96
CA ILE A 120 -21.31 -2.12 3.90
C ILE A 120 -20.03 -1.89 3.10
N VAL A 121 -19.30 -0.85 3.46
CA VAL A 121 -17.92 -0.62 3.02
C VAL A 121 -17.05 -0.65 4.25
N PHE A 122 -15.97 -1.42 4.24
CA PHE A 122 -15.08 -1.49 5.39
C PHE A 122 -13.61 -1.42 5.00
N THR A 123 -12.77 -0.97 5.92
CA THR A 123 -11.32 -0.98 5.73
C THR A 123 -10.62 -1.97 6.64
N GLY A 124 -9.57 -2.59 6.14
CA GLY A 124 -8.66 -3.42 6.94
C GLY A 124 -7.20 -3.16 6.59
N SER A 125 -6.29 -3.80 7.32
CA SER A 125 -4.85 -3.65 7.07
C SER A 125 -4.37 -4.58 5.95
N SER A 126 -4.94 -5.79 5.81
CA SER A 126 -4.48 -6.76 4.82
C SER A 126 -5.58 -7.62 4.16
N LEU A 127 -5.26 -8.21 3.00
CA LEU A 127 -6.12 -9.13 2.26
C LEU A 127 -6.37 -10.44 3.03
N LEU A 128 -5.36 -10.91 3.77
CA LEU A 128 -5.42 -12.16 4.51
C LEU A 128 -6.40 -12.06 5.68
N GLU A 129 -6.59 -10.88 6.29
CA GLU A 129 -7.67 -10.66 7.26
C GLU A 129 -9.05 -10.92 6.66
N VAL A 130 -9.27 -10.48 5.42
CA VAL A 130 -10.55 -10.64 4.73
C VAL A 130 -10.81 -12.10 4.37
N TYR A 131 -9.77 -12.85 3.99
CA TYR A 131 -9.90 -14.25 3.56
C TYR A 131 -9.72 -15.30 4.66
N LYS A 132 -8.90 -15.05 5.69
CA LYS A 132 -8.72 -15.93 6.86
C LYS A 132 -9.66 -15.60 8.01
N GLY A 133 -10.50 -14.57 7.91
CA GLY A 133 -11.50 -14.25 8.92
C GLY A 133 -12.36 -15.48 9.27
N GLU A 134 -12.91 -15.52 10.49
CA GLU A 134 -13.75 -16.63 10.98
C GLU A 134 -14.99 -16.90 10.11
N ALA A 135 -15.32 -15.97 9.21
CA ALA A 135 -16.41 -16.04 8.27
C ALA A 135 -15.92 -15.97 6.82
N ASP A 136 -16.56 -16.75 5.95
CA ASP A 136 -16.33 -16.73 4.50
C ASP A 136 -16.88 -15.44 3.86
N LEU A 137 -16.13 -14.34 4.04
CA LEU A 137 -16.33 -13.07 3.34
C LEU A 137 -15.76 -13.12 1.92
N SER A 138 -14.93 -14.12 1.60
CA SER A 138 -14.17 -14.20 0.34
C SER A 138 -15.05 -14.16 -0.91
N ARG A 139 -16.24 -14.78 -0.84
CA ARG A 139 -17.26 -14.84 -1.89
C ARG A 139 -18.28 -13.69 -1.84
N ARG A 140 -18.27 -12.85 -0.80
CA ARG A 140 -19.26 -11.78 -0.56
C ARG A 140 -18.68 -10.40 -0.78
N ALA A 141 -17.46 -10.17 -0.29
CA ALA A 141 -16.78 -8.89 -0.35
C ALA A 141 -15.97 -8.77 -1.64
N ILE A 142 -16.16 -7.66 -2.35
CA ILE A 142 -15.21 -7.26 -3.39
C ILE A 142 -14.09 -6.47 -2.72
N THR A 143 -12.88 -7.00 -2.79
CA THR A 143 -11.71 -6.41 -2.12
C THR A 143 -10.88 -5.56 -3.09
N TYR A 144 -10.55 -4.36 -2.65
CA TYR A 144 -9.67 -3.42 -3.35
C TYR A 144 -8.48 -3.08 -2.45
N HIS A 145 -7.28 -2.97 -3.03
CA HIS A 145 -6.07 -2.63 -2.30
C HIS A 145 -5.63 -1.20 -2.62
N LEU A 146 -5.58 -0.33 -1.60
CA LEU A 146 -5.05 1.03 -1.67
C LEU A 146 -3.59 1.07 -1.25
N TYR A 147 -2.70 1.22 -2.23
CA TYR A 147 -1.26 1.44 -1.99
C TYR A 147 -0.96 2.90 -1.60
N GLY A 148 0.31 3.18 -1.27
CA GLY A 148 0.80 4.56 -1.12
C GLY A 148 0.63 5.37 -2.40
N LEU A 149 0.84 6.69 -2.32
CA LEU A 149 0.76 7.56 -3.47
C LEU A 149 1.73 7.08 -4.55
N SER A 150 1.27 7.00 -5.79
CA SER A 150 2.20 6.93 -6.92
C SER A 150 2.91 8.26 -7.13
N PHE A 151 3.97 8.28 -7.94
CA PHE A 151 4.58 9.56 -8.32
C PHE A 151 3.57 10.46 -9.06
N ARG A 152 2.68 9.88 -9.87
CA ARG A 152 1.56 10.57 -10.52
C ARG A 152 0.63 11.25 -9.54
N GLU A 153 0.17 10.53 -8.53
CA GLU A 153 -0.70 11.08 -7.50
C GLU A 153 0.02 12.16 -6.68
N PHE A 154 1.32 11.98 -6.42
CA PHE A 154 2.13 13.00 -5.77
C PHE A 154 2.26 14.28 -6.60
N LEU A 155 2.42 14.18 -7.93
CA LEU A 155 2.42 15.36 -8.82
C LEU A 155 1.11 16.14 -8.74
N GLU A 156 -0.02 15.45 -8.65
CA GLU A 156 -1.33 16.09 -8.47
C GLU A 156 -1.48 16.69 -7.06
N TYR A 157 -1.12 15.93 -6.03
CA TYR A 157 -1.32 16.29 -4.63
C TYR A 157 -0.39 17.42 -4.15
N GLU A 158 0.85 17.46 -4.64
CA GLU A 158 1.84 18.49 -4.29
C GLU A 158 1.79 19.68 -5.24
N TYR A 159 1.76 19.42 -6.55
CA TYR A 159 1.97 20.45 -7.57
C TYR A 159 0.72 20.79 -8.38
N GLY A 160 -0.42 20.11 -8.15
CA GLY A 160 -1.63 20.30 -8.94
C GLY A 160 -1.51 19.82 -10.38
N ILE A 161 -0.49 19.03 -10.71
CA ILE A 161 -0.24 18.51 -12.06
C ILE A 161 -0.99 17.19 -12.22
N MET A 162 -2.18 17.27 -12.80
CA MET A 162 -2.95 16.08 -13.16
C MET A 162 -2.33 15.36 -14.35
N GLN A 163 -2.15 14.05 -14.21
CA GLN A 163 -1.70 13.16 -15.28
C GLN A 163 -2.58 11.91 -15.28
N LYS A 164 -2.91 11.41 -16.47
CA LYS A 164 -3.60 10.12 -16.65
C LYS A 164 -2.66 8.98 -16.24
N THR A 165 -3.24 7.86 -15.83
CA THR A 165 -2.49 6.63 -15.63
C THR A 165 -1.90 6.16 -16.96
N VAL A 166 -0.70 5.60 -16.92
CA VAL A 166 0.04 5.15 -18.10
C VAL A 166 0.46 3.70 -17.91
N SER A 167 0.05 2.81 -18.80
CA SER A 167 0.44 1.40 -18.75
C SER A 167 1.93 1.19 -19.05
N VAL A 168 2.49 0.04 -18.62
CA VAL A 168 3.89 -0.32 -18.96
C VAL A 168 4.12 -0.40 -20.48
N ASP A 169 3.15 -0.89 -21.26
CA ASP A 169 3.22 -0.92 -22.72
C ASP A 169 3.30 0.49 -23.34
N GLU A 170 2.53 1.44 -22.79
CA GLU A 170 2.59 2.85 -23.21
C GLU A 170 3.91 3.49 -22.81
N ILE A 171 4.44 3.22 -21.60
CA ILE A 171 5.76 3.71 -21.18
C ILE A 171 6.83 3.24 -22.17
N ILE A 172 6.84 1.94 -22.50
CA ILE A 172 7.82 1.37 -23.42
C ILE A 172 7.79 2.06 -24.78
N SER A 173 6.59 2.31 -25.31
CA SER A 173 6.40 2.89 -26.64
C SER A 173 6.65 4.40 -26.66
N ASN A 174 6.21 5.12 -25.61
CA ASN A 174 6.01 6.56 -25.63
C ASN A 174 6.67 7.32 -24.45
N HIS A 175 7.60 6.71 -23.70
CA HIS A 175 8.25 7.36 -22.54
C HIS A 175 8.84 8.75 -22.84
N LYS A 176 9.32 9.00 -24.07
CA LYS A 176 9.85 10.32 -24.47
C LYS A 176 8.77 11.40 -24.47
N GLU A 177 7.56 11.07 -24.92
CA GLU A 177 6.43 11.99 -24.97
C GLU A 177 6.00 12.36 -23.55
N PHE A 178 5.80 11.37 -22.68
CA PHE A 178 5.49 11.62 -21.27
C PHE A 178 6.58 12.43 -20.55
N ALA A 179 7.84 12.15 -20.85
CA ALA A 179 8.97 12.92 -20.32
C ALA A 179 8.93 14.39 -20.75
N MET A 180 8.66 14.66 -22.02
CA MET A 180 8.57 16.02 -22.56
C MET A 180 7.33 16.75 -22.03
N GLU A 181 6.19 16.08 -21.93
CA GLU A 181 4.95 16.65 -21.39
C GLU A 181 5.13 17.12 -19.94
N ILE A 182 5.65 16.24 -19.07
CA ILE A 182 5.86 16.57 -17.66
C ILE A 182 7.02 17.56 -17.50
N GLY A 183 8.10 17.39 -18.26
CA GLY A 183 9.24 18.30 -18.29
C GLY A 183 8.90 19.74 -18.70
N GLY A 184 7.84 19.92 -19.49
CA GLY A 184 7.30 21.24 -19.84
C GLY A 184 6.51 21.89 -18.71
N LYS A 185 6.01 21.13 -17.74
CA LYS A 185 5.23 21.61 -16.59
C LYS A 185 6.07 21.79 -15.33
N ILE A 186 7.05 20.90 -15.10
CA ILE A 186 7.89 20.87 -13.90
C ILE A 186 9.27 20.25 -14.20
N LYS A 187 10.24 20.43 -13.30
CA LYS A 187 11.50 19.67 -13.32
C LYS A 187 11.27 18.28 -12.70
N PRO A 188 11.13 17.21 -13.50
CA PRO A 188 10.69 15.91 -12.99
C PRO A 188 11.68 15.31 -11.99
N LEU A 189 12.99 15.53 -12.15
CA LEU A 189 13.99 15.01 -11.21
C LEU A 189 13.92 15.68 -9.84
N VAL A 190 13.50 16.95 -9.75
CA VAL A 190 13.32 17.63 -8.45
C VAL A 190 12.12 17.04 -7.73
N ALA A 191 10.97 16.99 -8.40
CA ALA A 191 9.75 16.40 -7.85
C ALA A 191 9.94 14.91 -7.51
N PHE A 192 10.64 14.15 -8.34
CA PHE A 192 10.91 12.74 -8.10
C PHE A 192 11.80 12.50 -6.88
N ASN A 193 12.84 13.32 -6.70
CA ASN A 193 13.69 13.26 -5.50
C ASN A 193 12.92 13.59 -4.22
N GLU A 194 11.96 14.50 -4.29
CA GLU A 194 11.07 14.77 -3.16
C GLU A 194 10.13 13.60 -2.89
N TYR A 195 9.55 13.02 -3.94
CA TYR A 195 8.65 11.89 -3.83
C TYR A 195 9.31 10.69 -3.15
N ILE A 196 10.50 10.27 -3.60
CA ILE A 196 11.16 9.07 -3.06
C ILE A 196 11.57 9.23 -1.58
N ARG A 197 11.62 10.46 -1.07
CA ARG A 197 11.94 10.78 0.33
C ARG A 197 10.67 10.94 1.18
N TYR A 198 9.65 11.62 0.66
CA TYR A 198 8.49 12.08 1.44
C TYR A 198 7.13 11.70 0.85
N GLY A 199 7.02 11.55 -0.47
CA GLY A 199 5.76 11.56 -1.19
C GLY A 199 4.92 10.28 -1.19
N TYR A 200 5.36 9.17 -0.59
CA TYR A 200 4.61 7.90 -0.59
C TYR A 200 3.36 7.91 0.31
N PHE A 201 3.40 8.55 1.47
CA PHE A 201 2.24 8.60 2.39
C PHE A 201 1.66 10.01 2.45
N PRO A 202 0.35 10.24 2.14
CA PRO A 202 -0.24 11.58 2.02
C PRO A 202 -0.05 12.52 3.22
N TYR A 203 0.14 11.97 4.43
CA TYR A 203 0.34 12.76 5.64
C TYR A 203 1.70 13.47 5.71
N TYR A 204 2.60 13.27 4.74
CA TYR A 204 3.87 14.03 4.64
C TYR A 204 3.64 15.55 4.60
N LYS A 205 2.48 15.98 4.07
CA LYS A 205 2.13 17.39 3.90
C LYS A 205 1.75 18.08 5.21
N GLU A 206 1.42 17.32 6.25
CA GLU A 206 1.09 17.88 7.56
C GLU A 206 2.33 18.44 8.29
N ASP A 207 3.45 17.72 8.20
CA ASP A 207 4.72 18.10 8.79
C ASP A 207 5.84 17.33 8.09
N LYS A 208 6.51 17.98 7.15
CA LYS A 208 7.58 17.37 6.36
C LYS A 208 8.88 17.20 7.14
N GLU A 209 9.13 18.05 8.14
CA GLU A 209 10.35 17.99 8.97
C GLU A 209 10.32 16.76 9.88
N LEU A 210 9.17 16.49 10.52
CA LEU A 210 8.99 15.33 11.40
C LEU A 210 8.44 14.09 10.68
N TYR A 211 8.32 14.14 9.35
CA TYR A 211 7.72 13.07 8.55
C TYR A 211 8.36 11.70 8.80
N HIS A 212 9.69 11.59 8.76
CA HIS A 212 10.38 10.31 8.94
C HIS A 212 10.17 9.74 10.34
N SER A 213 10.19 10.57 11.37
CA SER A 213 9.89 10.16 12.75
C SER A 213 8.46 9.63 12.88
N ARG A 214 7.50 10.32 12.25
CA ARG A 214 6.10 9.90 12.22
C ARG A 214 5.89 8.61 11.42
N LEU A 215 6.63 8.43 10.33
CA LEU A 215 6.62 7.21 9.54
C LEU A 215 7.11 5.99 10.35
N LEU A 216 8.20 6.15 11.09
CA LEU A 216 8.71 5.10 12.00
C LEU A 216 7.73 4.81 13.13
N ALA A 217 7.08 5.84 13.71
CA ALA A 217 6.03 5.65 14.71
C ALA A 217 4.85 4.85 14.13
N THR A 218 4.42 5.18 12.91
CA THR A 218 3.34 4.45 12.20
C THR A 218 3.72 2.99 11.99
N LEU A 219 4.95 2.72 11.57
CA LEU A 219 5.44 1.35 11.40
C LEU A 219 5.48 0.58 12.74
N ASN A 220 5.93 1.22 13.82
CA ASN A 220 5.88 0.62 15.14
C ASN A 220 4.45 0.26 15.55
N THR A 221 3.48 1.15 15.33
CA THR A 221 2.07 0.86 15.55
C THR A 221 1.59 -0.34 14.74
N ILE A 222 1.97 -0.44 13.47
CA ILE A 222 1.62 -1.60 12.63
C ILE A 222 2.19 -2.89 13.24
N ILE A 223 3.46 -2.88 13.65
CA ILE A 223 4.13 -4.08 14.16
C ILE A 223 3.65 -4.46 15.57
N GLU A 224 3.35 -3.49 16.42
CA GLU A 224 3.03 -3.69 17.84
C GLU A 224 1.54 -3.87 18.11
N LEU A 225 0.66 -3.30 17.27
CA LEU A 225 -0.79 -3.32 17.47
C LEU A 225 -1.51 -4.03 16.32
N ASP A 226 -1.34 -3.55 15.07
CA ASP A 226 -2.14 -4.05 13.94
C ASP A 226 -1.80 -5.53 13.61
N LEU A 227 -0.52 -5.90 13.64
CA LEU A 227 -0.09 -7.29 13.40
C LEU A 227 -0.60 -8.25 14.50
N PRO A 228 -0.40 -8.00 15.80
CA PRO A 228 -0.95 -8.88 16.86
C PRO A 228 -2.47 -8.94 16.91
N ALA A 229 -3.18 -7.90 16.44
CA ALA A 229 -4.64 -7.93 16.33
C ALA A 229 -5.14 -8.96 15.30
N THR A 230 -4.29 -9.33 14.34
CA THR A 230 -4.67 -10.15 13.18
C THR A 230 -3.97 -11.50 13.12
N GLU A 231 -2.85 -11.63 13.82
CA GLU A 231 -2.02 -12.82 13.88
C GLU A 231 -1.71 -13.18 15.34
N LYS A 232 -1.59 -14.47 15.65
CA LYS A 232 -1.22 -14.93 17.00
C LYS A 232 0.28 -14.75 17.23
N ILE A 233 0.70 -13.51 17.44
CA ILE A 233 2.09 -13.11 17.67
C ILE A 233 2.27 -12.77 19.15
N ASP A 234 3.20 -13.45 19.80
CA ASP A 234 3.58 -13.13 21.18
C ASP A 234 4.47 -11.88 21.25
N TYR A 235 4.53 -11.27 22.43
CA TYR A 235 5.32 -10.05 22.66
C TYR A 235 6.81 -10.18 22.29
N TYR A 236 7.43 -11.35 22.54
CA TYR A 236 8.83 -11.55 22.20
C TYR A 236 9.04 -11.60 20.69
N SER A 237 8.12 -12.24 19.96
CA SER A 237 8.10 -12.23 18.50
C SER A 237 7.96 -10.81 17.93
N VAL A 238 7.16 -9.93 18.53
CA VAL A 238 7.05 -8.51 18.13
C VAL A 238 8.43 -7.82 18.21
N ILE A 239 9.17 -7.99 19.31
CA ILE A 239 10.52 -7.44 19.47
C ILE A 239 11.46 -7.97 18.37
N LYS A 240 11.39 -9.27 18.06
CA LYS A 240 12.21 -9.89 17.01
C LYS A 240 11.85 -9.40 15.61
N ILE A 241 10.57 -9.16 15.32
CA ILE A 241 10.11 -8.58 14.05
C ILE A 241 10.67 -7.16 13.88
N LYS A 242 10.64 -6.34 14.94
CA LYS A 242 11.25 -4.99 14.90
C LYS A 242 12.75 -5.04 14.67
N LYS A 243 13.47 -5.91 15.40
CA LYS A 243 14.92 -6.11 15.22
C LYS A 243 15.23 -6.55 13.79
N LEU A 244 14.45 -7.50 13.26
CA LEU A 244 14.58 -7.94 11.87
C LEU A 244 14.41 -6.76 10.92
N PHE A 245 13.34 -5.99 11.02
CA PHE A 245 13.11 -4.88 10.10
C PHE A 245 14.25 -3.85 10.11
N ALA A 246 14.76 -3.50 11.30
CA ALA A 246 15.91 -2.60 11.42
C ALA A 246 17.18 -3.15 10.73
N VAL A 247 17.42 -4.47 10.83
CA VAL A 247 18.53 -5.14 10.14
C VAL A 247 18.30 -5.18 8.62
N LEU A 248 17.07 -5.46 8.17
CA LEU A 248 16.75 -5.46 6.74
C LEU A 248 16.98 -4.08 6.11
N ALA A 249 16.62 -3.02 6.82
CA ALA A 249 16.74 -1.65 6.33
C ALA A 249 18.18 -1.25 5.98
N SER A 250 19.19 -1.78 6.69
CA SER A 250 20.60 -1.52 6.41
C SER A 250 21.18 -2.44 5.32
N MET A 251 20.45 -3.49 4.93
CA MET A 251 20.96 -4.54 4.03
C MET A 251 20.25 -4.58 2.66
N VAL A 252 19.09 -3.94 2.49
CA VAL A 252 18.28 -4.05 1.27
C VAL A 252 18.89 -3.31 0.06
N PRO A 253 18.75 -3.86 -1.18
CA PRO A 253 18.18 -5.15 -1.52
C PRO A 253 19.20 -6.24 -1.25
N PHE A 254 18.69 -7.38 -0.83
CA PHE A 254 19.56 -8.53 -0.60
C PHE A 254 18.81 -9.84 -0.82
N THR A 255 19.60 -10.86 -1.12
CA THR A 255 19.17 -12.25 -1.15
C THR A 255 19.29 -12.79 0.28
N PRO A 256 18.18 -13.17 0.93
CA PRO A 256 18.26 -13.52 2.34
C PRO A 256 19.04 -14.80 2.58
N ASN A 257 20.13 -14.70 3.34
CA ASN A 257 20.74 -15.85 4.00
C ASN A 257 19.95 -16.14 5.28
N ILE A 258 18.93 -16.97 5.13
CA ILE A 258 17.97 -17.31 6.21
C ILE A 258 18.68 -17.87 7.44
N LEU A 259 19.77 -18.64 7.28
CA LEU A 259 20.52 -19.17 8.42
C LEU A 259 21.23 -18.04 9.17
N GLN A 260 22.01 -17.23 8.45
CA GLN A 260 22.74 -16.11 9.05
C GLN A 260 21.79 -15.13 9.74
N LEU A 261 20.73 -14.68 9.05
CA LEU A 261 19.75 -13.78 9.62
C LEU A 261 19.07 -14.35 10.87
N SER A 262 18.79 -15.66 10.88
CA SER A 262 18.16 -16.28 12.06
C SER A 262 19.09 -16.27 13.27
N HIS A 263 20.40 -16.41 13.05
CA HIS A 263 21.40 -16.23 14.09
C HIS A 263 21.50 -14.77 14.54
N ASP A 264 21.55 -13.80 13.61
CA ASP A 264 21.71 -12.37 13.93
C ASP A 264 20.55 -11.82 14.76
N ILE A 265 19.33 -12.32 14.53
CA ILE A 265 18.16 -11.95 15.32
C ILE A 265 17.85 -12.93 16.46
N GLU A 266 18.68 -13.95 16.67
CA GLU A 266 18.52 -15.00 17.68
C GLU A 266 17.12 -15.66 17.64
N THR A 267 16.78 -16.26 16.51
CA THR A 267 15.52 -16.99 16.33
C THR A 267 15.70 -18.24 15.49
N THR A 268 14.64 -19.03 15.31
CA THR A 268 14.68 -20.22 14.44
C THR A 268 14.46 -19.85 12.98
N ARG A 269 14.92 -20.70 12.06
CA ARG A 269 14.63 -20.56 10.63
C ARG A 269 13.13 -20.40 10.33
N ILE A 270 12.26 -21.15 11.02
CA ILE A 270 10.81 -21.11 10.82
C ILE A 270 10.26 -19.78 11.30
N SER A 271 10.65 -19.35 12.51
CA SER A 271 10.25 -18.06 13.07
C SER A 271 10.68 -16.89 12.19
N LEU A 272 11.92 -16.90 11.67
CA LEU A 272 12.40 -15.87 10.74
C LEU A 272 11.55 -15.78 9.47
N LEU A 273 11.18 -16.92 8.87
CA LEU A 273 10.32 -16.92 7.68
C LEU A 273 8.93 -16.36 7.99
N ASN A 274 8.37 -16.68 9.16
CA ASN A 274 7.12 -16.08 9.63
C ASN A 274 7.27 -14.57 9.84
N TYR A 275 8.36 -14.10 10.44
CA TYR A 275 8.60 -12.68 10.66
C TYR A 275 8.75 -11.90 9.35
N LEU A 276 9.48 -12.45 8.37
CA LEU A 276 9.54 -11.89 7.03
C LEU A 276 8.14 -11.82 6.40
N TYR A 277 7.35 -12.88 6.53
CA TYR A 277 5.98 -12.90 6.02
C TYR A 277 5.09 -11.85 6.69
N TYR A 278 5.20 -11.65 8.00
CA TYR A 278 4.45 -10.60 8.70
C TYR A 278 4.88 -9.19 8.27
N LEU A 279 6.17 -8.96 8.03
CA LEU A 279 6.65 -7.67 7.50
C LEU A 279 6.16 -7.43 6.06
N GLU A 280 6.04 -8.48 5.23
CA GLU A 280 5.46 -8.36 3.89
C GLU A 280 3.95 -8.08 3.96
N LYS A 281 3.23 -8.76 4.86
CA LYS A 281 1.80 -8.52 5.14
C LYS A 281 1.55 -7.09 5.62
N ALA A 282 2.46 -6.53 6.41
CA ALA A 282 2.46 -5.14 6.86
C ALA A 282 2.90 -4.14 5.77
N GLU A 283 3.22 -4.62 4.56
CA GLU A 283 3.84 -3.89 3.44
C GLU A 283 5.10 -3.09 3.85
N ALA A 284 5.77 -3.52 4.92
CA ALA A 284 7.05 -2.97 5.35
C ALA A 284 8.18 -3.41 4.41
N ILE A 285 8.04 -4.61 3.82
CA ILE A 285 8.95 -5.18 2.82
C ILE A 285 8.17 -5.76 1.64
N MET A 286 8.87 -6.04 0.54
CA MET A 286 8.33 -6.72 -0.64
C MET A 286 9.19 -7.93 -0.97
N PHE A 287 8.54 -9.03 -1.35
CA PHE A 287 9.21 -10.22 -1.85
C PHE A 287 9.24 -10.25 -3.37
N LEU A 288 10.43 -10.41 -3.93
CA LEU A 288 10.59 -10.77 -5.34
C LEU A 288 10.82 -12.28 -5.41
N LYS A 289 10.05 -12.95 -6.27
CA LYS A 289 10.02 -14.41 -6.38
C LYS A 289 9.99 -14.85 -7.84
N LYS A 290 10.44 -16.06 -8.10
CA LYS A 290 10.17 -16.77 -9.36
C LYS A 290 8.69 -17.12 -9.47
N GLU A 291 8.15 -17.02 -10.67
CA GLU A 291 6.76 -17.32 -11.03
C GLU A 291 6.24 -18.62 -10.38
N THR A 292 7.03 -19.70 -10.45
CA THR A 292 6.64 -21.04 -10.01
C THR A 292 6.48 -21.19 -8.48
N SER A 293 6.83 -20.19 -7.68
CA SER A 293 6.98 -20.37 -6.22
C SER A 293 5.81 -19.86 -5.37
N GLY A 294 4.93 -19.00 -5.90
CA GLY A 294 3.77 -18.45 -5.18
C GLY A 294 4.09 -17.75 -3.85
N ILE A 295 3.10 -17.10 -3.23
CA ILE A 295 3.25 -16.52 -1.89
C ILE A 295 2.81 -17.55 -0.84
N LYS A 296 3.75 -18.40 -0.41
CA LYS A 296 3.54 -19.30 0.74
C LYS A 296 4.23 -18.77 1.98
N GLN A 297 3.55 -18.79 3.13
CA GLN A 297 4.00 -18.30 4.45
C GLN A 297 5.36 -18.88 4.93
N MET A 298 5.84 -19.97 4.31
CA MET A 298 7.11 -20.62 4.65
C MET A 298 8.07 -20.76 3.45
N SER A 299 7.82 -20.05 2.35
CA SER A 299 8.71 -20.05 1.19
C SER A 299 9.75 -18.95 1.32
N LYS A 300 11.03 -19.31 1.16
CA LYS A 300 12.12 -18.32 1.09
C LYS A 300 11.91 -17.46 -0.17
N PRO A 301 11.91 -16.12 -0.06
CA PRO A 301 11.89 -15.24 -1.24
C PRO A 301 13.26 -15.23 -1.93
N ASP A 302 13.28 -14.97 -3.24
CA ASP A 302 14.52 -14.87 -4.02
C ASP A 302 15.26 -13.57 -3.67
N LYS A 303 14.55 -12.43 -3.62
CA LYS A 303 15.06 -11.15 -3.09
C LYS A 303 14.04 -10.48 -2.16
N VAL A 304 14.55 -9.64 -1.25
CA VAL A 304 13.75 -8.79 -0.36
C VAL A 304 14.06 -7.33 -0.62
N TYR A 305 12.99 -6.53 -0.77
CA TYR A 305 13.02 -5.08 -0.93
C TYR A 305 12.29 -4.40 0.23
N LEU A 306 12.58 -3.13 0.49
CA LEU A 306 11.75 -2.32 1.40
C LEU A 306 10.42 -2.01 0.71
N GLY A 307 9.35 -1.90 1.51
CA GLY A 307 7.99 -1.69 1.03
C GLY A 307 7.83 -0.46 0.15
N ASN A 308 8.59 0.60 0.47
CA ASN A 308 8.68 1.84 -0.28
C ASN A 308 10.01 2.54 0.03
N THR A 309 10.33 3.55 -0.76
CA THR A 309 11.56 4.34 -0.62
C THR A 309 11.59 5.22 0.63
N ASN A 310 10.44 5.65 1.14
CA ASN A 310 10.36 6.52 2.30
C ASN A 310 10.78 5.79 3.58
N TYR A 311 10.52 4.48 3.68
CA TYR A 311 11.10 3.63 4.72
C TYR A 311 12.63 3.61 4.65
N ALA A 312 13.20 3.55 3.44
CA ALA A 312 14.65 3.56 3.27
C ALA A 312 15.26 4.84 3.84
N PHE A 313 14.70 6.01 3.47
CA PHE A 313 15.18 7.30 4.00
C PHE A 313 14.86 7.52 5.48
N ALA A 314 13.76 7.00 5.99
CA ALA A 314 13.46 7.10 7.42
C ALA A 314 14.43 6.31 8.30
N LEU A 315 14.96 5.19 7.80
CA LEU A 315 15.87 4.31 8.54
C LEU A 315 17.34 4.64 8.29
N GLY A 316 17.71 4.91 7.04
CA GLY A 316 19.09 5.12 6.61
C GLY A 316 19.49 6.59 6.40
N GLY A 317 18.53 7.52 6.36
CA GLY A 317 18.80 8.92 6.05
C GLY A 317 19.59 9.08 4.74
N GLU A 318 20.60 9.96 4.74
CA GLU A 318 21.49 10.16 3.59
C GLU A 318 22.46 9.00 3.33
N GLN A 319 22.61 8.05 4.26
CA GLN A 319 23.45 6.86 4.07
C GLN A 319 22.72 5.75 3.31
N THR A 320 21.48 5.99 2.89
CA THR A 320 20.67 5.02 2.15
C THR A 320 21.31 4.66 0.82
N ASN A 321 21.40 3.37 0.51
CA ASN A 321 21.92 2.90 -0.78
C ASN A 321 20.96 3.27 -1.92
N ILE A 322 21.39 4.18 -2.80
CA ILE A 322 20.57 4.68 -3.90
C ILE A 322 20.25 3.60 -4.94
N GLY A 323 21.12 2.61 -5.15
CA GLY A 323 20.81 1.45 -5.98
C GLY A 323 19.56 0.73 -5.49
N SER A 324 19.49 0.52 -4.18
CA SER A 324 18.35 -0.07 -3.49
C SER A 324 17.06 0.71 -3.63
N VAL A 325 17.16 2.04 -3.50
CA VAL A 325 16.04 2.96 -3.63
C VAL A 325 15.44 2.85 -5.04
N ARG A 326 16.27 2.76 -6.08
CA ARG A 326 15.82 2.65 -7.47
C ARG A 326 15.02 1.38 -7.71
N GLU A 327 15.58 0.23 -7.31
CA GLU A 327 14.93 -1.07 -7.47
C GLU A 327 13.63 -1.15 -6.65
N SER A 328 13.66 -0.63 -5.41
CA SER A 328 12.48 -0.62 -4.53
C SER A 328 11.38 0.28 -5.09
N PHE A 329 11.71 1.46 -5.63
CA PHE A 329 10.74 2.33 -6.31
C PHE A 329 10.13 1.61 -7.52
N PHE A 330 10.95 1.07 -8.41
CA PHE A 330 10.47 0.40 -9.62
C PHE A 330 9.49 -0.73 -9.28
N MET A 331 9.90 -1.63 -8.39
CA MET A 331 9.07 -2.74 -7.96
C MET A 331 7.79 -2.26 -7.28
N ASN A 332 7.89 -1.27 -6.39
CA ASN A 332 6.74 -0.72 -5.65
C ASN A 332 5.68 -0.13 -6.60
N GLN A 333 6.10 0.61 -7.62
CA GLN A 333 5.15 1.25 -8.53
C GLN A 333 4.55 0.28 -9.56
N VAL A 334 5.37 -0.62 -10.11
CA VAL A 334 4.92 -1.52 -11.18
C VAL A 334 4.04 -2.65 -10.64
N ARG A 335 4.31 -3.17 -9.44
CA ARG A 335 3.56 -4.30 -8.84
C ARG A 335 2.08 -4.03 -8.59
N VAL A 336 1.64 -2.76 -8.62
CA VAL A 336 0.25 -2.38 -8.35
C VAL A 336 -0.69 -2.88 -9.46
N LYS A 337 -0.22 -2.86 -10.71
CA LYS A 337 -1.03 -3.23 -11.89
C LYS A 337 -0.43 -4.38 -12.72
N HIS A 338 0.81 -4.78 -12.43
CA HIS A 338 1.54 -5.78 -13.21
C HIS A 338 2.22 -6.82 -12.30
N SER A 339 2.36 -8.06 -12.79
CA SER A 339 3.23 -9.03 -12.12
C SER A 339 4.69 -8.61 -12.25
N VAL A 340 5.45 -8.77 -11.18
CA VAL A 340 6.89 -8.48 -11.13
C VAL A 340 7.59 -9.71 -10.54
N GLU A 341 8.50 -10.28 -11.31
CA GLU A 341 9.12 -11.58 -11.04
C GLU A 341 10.63 -11.50 -11.02
N PHE A 342 11.23 -12.41 -10.27
CA PHE A 342 12.67 -12.60 -10.21
C PHE A 342 13.19 -13.20 -11.52
N SER A 343 14.31 -12.66 -12.00
CA SER A 343 15.09 -13.21 -13.11
C SER A 343 16.55 -13.43 -12.69
N ASN A 344 17.19 -14.46 -13.25
CA ASN A 344 18.63 -14.66 -13.10
C ASN A 344 19.45 -13.76 -14.05
N LEU A 345 18.79 -13.12 -15.03
CA LEU A 345 19.45 -12.39 -16.13
C LEU A 345 19.33 -10.88 -15.98
N VAL A 346 18.20 -10.42 -15.45
CA VAL A 346 17.87 -9.00 -15.24
C VAL A 346 17.30 -8.79 -13.84
N ASP A 347 17.24 -7.54 -13.39
CA ASP A 347 16.68 -7.20 -12.09
C ASP A 347 15.21 -7.58 -11.94
N PHE A 348 14.37 -7.32 -12.95
CA PHE A 348 12.94 -7.63 -12.93
C PHE A 348 12.41 -8.12 -14.28
N ARG A 349 11.56 -9.15 -14.23
CA ARG A 349 10.68 -9.53 -15.34
C ARG A 349 9.25 -9.06 -15.03
N VAL A 350 8.60 -8.37 -15.97
CA VAL A 350 7.28 -7.76 -15.77
C VAL A 350 6.26 -8.30 -16.76
N SER A 351 5.10 -8.71 -16.25
CA SER A 351 3.99 -9.27 -17.04
C SER A 351 4.43 -10.40 -17.98
N GLU A 352 5.39 -11.22 -17.55
CA GLU A 352 6.04 -12.31 -18.31
C GLU A 352 6.67 -11.91 -19.66
N LYS A 353 6.59 -10.63 -20.04
CA LYS A 353 6.87 -10.13 -21.39
C LYS A 353 8.12 -9.25 -21.43
N TYR A 354 8.32 -8.41 -20.40
CA TYR A 354 9.32 -7.36 -20.41
C TYR A 354 10.45 -7.64 -19.44
N ASN A 355 11.69 -7.39 -19.88
CA ASN A 355 12.90 -7.54 -19.10
C ASN A 355 13.47 -6.17 -18.74
N PHE A 356 13.57 -5.85 -17.46
CA PHE A 356 14.04 -4.55 -16.98
C PHE A 356 15.31 -4.69 -16.14
N GLU A 357 16.34 -3.96 -16.54
CA GLU A 357 17.57 -3.78 -15.78
C GLU A 357 17.62 -2.36 -15.22
N ILE A 358 17.79 -2.22 -13.91
CA ILE A 358 17.69 -0.94 -13.21
C ILE A 358 19.11 -0.43 -12.93
N GLY A 359 19.30 0.89 -13.03
CA GLY A 359 20.60 1.48 -12.72
C GLY A 359 20.63 3.00 -12.67
N GLY A 360 21.82 3.52 -12.33
CA GLY A 360 22.10 4.94 -12.44
C GLY A 360 22.48 5.34 -13.87
N LYS A 361 22.78 6.63 -14.05
CA LYS A 361 23.12 7.27 -15.34
C LYS A 361 24.17 6.53 -16.19
N ASN A 362 25.11 5.83 -15.56
CA ASN A 362 26.20 5.10 -16.22
C ASN A 362 25.87 3.63 -16.55
N LYS A 363 24.63 3.16 -16.37
CA LYS A 363 24.27 1.76 -16.61
C LYS A 363 24.40 1.43 -18.09
N THR A 364 25.21 0.41 -18.40
CA THR A 364 25.46 -0.05 -19.77
C THR A 364 24.45 -1.11 -20.21
N LYS A 365 24.20 -1.24 -21.52
CA LYS A 365 23.29 -2.24 -22.09
C LYS A 365 23.81 -3.69 -22.04
N LYS A 366 24.98 -3.96 -21.45
CA LYS A 366 25.70 -5.24 -21.56
C LYS A 366 24.87 -6.46 -21.13
N GLN A 367 24.08 -6.35 -20.07
CA GLN A 367 23.27 -7.47 -19.55
C GLN A 367 22.04 -7.80 -20.42
N ILE A 368 21.59 -6.85 -21.27
CA ILE A 368 20.33 -6.97 -22.02
C ILE A 368 20.52 -7.14 -23.54
N VAL A 369 21.76 -7.17 -24.04
CA VAL A 369 22.04 -7.16 -25.49
C VAL A 369 21.38 -8.33 -26.25
N ASN A 370 21.27 -9.49 -25.61
CA ASN A 370 20.72 -10.71 -26.24
C ASN A 370 19.32 -11.06 -25.73
N LEU A 371 18.62 -10.12 -25.10
CA LEU A 371 17.27 -10.33 -24.58
C LEU A 371 16.25 -9.57 -25.42
N GLU A 372 15.21 -10.28 -25.85
CA GLU A 372 14.05 -9.64 -26.45
C GLU A 372 13.27 -8.85 -25.39
N ASN A 373 12.59 -7.77 -25.83
CA ASN A 373 11.76 -6.93 -24.98
C ASN A 373 12.50 -6.43 -23.72
N ALA A 374 13.77 -6.07 -23.88
CA ALA A 374 14.64 -5.68 -22.78
C ALA A 374 14.98 -4.18 -22.78
N PHE A 375 14.88 -3.58 -21.60
CA PHE A 375 14.98 -2.15 -21.37
C PHE A 375 15.90 -1.84 -20.20
N THR A 376 16.63 -0.72 -20.31
CA THR A 376 17.40 -0.18 -19.19
C THR A 376 16.60 0.94 -18.54
N VAL A 377 16.29 0.79 -17.26
CA VAL A 377 15.58 1.80 -16.48
C VAL A 377 16.61 2.62 -15.71
N VAL A 378 16.67 3.92 -16.00
CA VAL A 378 17.79 4.77 -15.60
C VAL A 378 17.34 5.93 -14.73
N ASP A 379 17.98 6.05 -13.59
CA ASP A 379 17.85 7.18 -12.67
C ASP A 379 18.73 8.38 -13.10
N ASN A 380 18.35 9.59 -12.67
CA ASN A 380 18.99 10.88 -12.98
C ASN A 380 19.05 11.23 -14.47
N ILE A 381 18.02 10.82 -15.23
CA ILE A 381 17.77 11.31 -16.59
C ILE A 381 16.34 11.84 -16.68
N GLU A 382 16.16 12.96 -17.37
CA GLU A 382 14.82 13.53 -17.62
C GLU A 382 14.13 12.80 -18.77
N ILE A 383 14.86 12.58 -19.87
CA ILE A 383 14.34 12.02 -21.11
C ILE A 383 15.14 10.77 -21.49
N GLY A 384 14.44 9.71 -21.89
CA GLY A 384 15.02 8.46 -22.36
C GLY A 384 15.40 8.45 -23.84
N TYR A 385 16.12 7.41 -24.26
CA TYR A 385 16.47 7.20 -25.66
C TYR A 385 16.52 5.71 -26.05
N GLY A 386 15.73 5.34 -27.07
CA GLY A 386 15.59 3.95 -27.50
C GLY A 386 15.03 3.11 -26.35
N ASN A 387 15.74 2.03 -25.99
CA ASN A 387 15.33 1.16 -24.87
C ASN A 387 15.76 1.67 -23.48
N GLN A 388 16.28 2.91 -23.38
CA GLN A 388 16.61 3.53 -22.10
C GLN A 388 15.44 4.40 -21.63
N ILE A 389 14.86 4.05 -20.49
CA ILE A 389 13.64 4.68 -19.96
C ILE A 389 13.97 5.36 -18.62
N PRO A 390 13.57 6.63 -18.40
CA PRO A 390 13.71 7.29 -17.10
C PRO A 390 12.95 6.55 -16.01
N LEU A 391 13.61 6.29 -14.87
CA LEU A 391 13.03 5.55 -13.75
C LEU A 391 11.72 6.18 -13.26
N TRP A 392 11.70 7.50 -13.09
CA TRP A 392 10.57 8.23 -12.50
C TRP A 392 9.26 8.06 -13.27
N ILE A 393 9.30 7.74 -14.57
CA ILE A 393 8.10 7.52 -15.42
C ILE A 393 7.30 6.30 -14.96
N PHE A 394 7.97 5.31 -14.36
CA PHE A 394 7.26 4.14 -13.83
C PHE A 394 6.36 4.47 -12.62
N GLY A 395 6.47 5.66 -12.04
CA GLY A 395 5.50 6.13 -11.05
C GLY A 395 4.23 6.72 -11.66
N LEU A 396 4.05 6.64 -12.99
CA LEU A 396 2.83 7.03 -13.70
C LEU A 396 1.81 5.89 -13.87
N THR A 397 2.12 4.69 -13.37
CA THR A 397 1.38 3.46 -13.67
C THR A 397 0.04 3.29 -12.98
N TYR A 398 -0.24 4.05 -11.92
CA TYR A 398 -1.51 4.00 -11.20
C TYR A 398 -1.87 5.32 -10.54
#